data_AF-A0A9R1WJL3-F1
#
_entry.id   AF-A0A9R1WJL3-F1
#
_cell.length_a   1.000
_cell.length_b   1.000
_cell.length_c   1.000
_cell.angle_alpha   90.00
_cell.angle_beta   90.00
_cell.angle_gamma   90.00
#
_symmetry.space_group_name_H-M   'P 1'
#
loop_
_entity.id
_entity.type
_entity.pdbx_description
1 polymer ?
#
loop_
_entity_poly.entity_id
_entity_poly.type
_entity_poly.pdbx_seq_one_letter_code
_entity_poly.pdbx_strand_id
1 'polypeptide(L)'
;MLMAKVVFGLNALTGRQIGYDGTTFGSWDLSNAEALIRYTVNNGYVIYGWELGNELSGRGIGTSVAAKQYASDTISLQNLVQKIYNGSQEKPIVLGPGGFFDANWFNVYVTEASGSLQVITQHIYNLGPGVDAHLVEKILNPSYLDGGSQPFRDLQNILKKSRTSTVAWVGEAGGAYNSGRNLVTNAFVFGFW
;
A
#
# COMPACT_ATOMS: atom_id res chain seq x y z
N MET A 1 1.84 -28.41 3.59
CA MET A 1 2.07 -27.65 2.35
C MET A 1 1.68 -26.20 2.65
N LEU A 2 2.63 -25.26 2.66
CA LEU A 2 2.32 -23.85 2.87
C LEU A 2 1.74 -23.31 1.55
N MET A 3 0.47 -22.90 1.56
CA MET A 3 -0.13 -22.19 0.43
C MET A 3 0.11 -20.69 0.58
N ALA A 4 0.23 -19.98 -0.53
CA ALA A 4 0.31 -18.52 -0.53
C ALA A 4 -0.98 -17.93 0.06
N LYS A 5 -0.83 -16.85 0.85
CA LYS A 5 -1.94 -16.04 1.33
C LYS A 5 -2.20 -14.92 0.34
N VAL A 6 -3.43 -14.81 -0.15
CA VAL A 6 -3.80 -13.84 -1.20
C VAL A 6 -4.25 -12.53 -0.58
N VAL A 7 -3.62 -11.44 -0.98
CA VAL A 7 -4.10 -10.07 -0.75
C VAL A 7 -4.58 -9.51 -2.08
N PHE A 8 -5.70 -8.78 -2.09
CA PHE A 8 -6.27 -8.21 -3.31
C PHE A 8 -6.45 -6.70 -3.19
N GLY A 9 -5.88 -5.95 -4.13
CA GLY A 9 -6.02 -4.50 -4.25
C GLY A 9 -7.31 -4.08 -4.94
N LEU A 10 -8.11 -3.26 -4.26
CA LEU A 10 -9.37 -2.71 -4.72
C LEU A 10 -9.15 -1.33 -5.35
N ASN A 11 -9.94 -1.01 -6.37
CA ASN A 11 -9.90 0.31 -7.00
C ASN A 11 -10.44 1.40 -6.06
N ALA A 12 -9.57 2.30 -5.59
CA ALA A 12 -9.93 3.41 -4.71
C ALA A 12 -10.45 4.66 -5.45
N LEU A 13 -10.46 4.67 -6.79
CA LEU A 13 -10.86 5.82 -7.61
C LEU A 13 -12.29 5.74 -8.12
N THR A 14 -12.98 4.61 -7.97
CA THR A 14 -14.38 4.45 -8.38
C THR A 14 -15.26 5.52 -7.72
N GLY A 15 -16.09 6.20 -8.53
CA GLY A 15 -17.01 7.25 -8.09
C GLY A 15 -16.38 8.65 -7.95
N ARG A 16 -15.06 8.78 -8.08
CA ARG A 16 -14.37 10.07 -7.93
C ARG A 16 -14.29 10.86 -9.22
N GLN A 17 -14.15 12.17 -9.07
CA GLN A 17 -13.70 13.06 -10.13
C GLN A 17 -12.20 13.33 -9.97
N ILE A 18 -11.48 13.36 -11.09
CA ILE A 18 -10.04 13.64 -11.12
C ILE A 18 -9.85 15.00 -11.79
N GLY A 19 -9.26 15.95 -11.05
CA GLY A 19 -8.90 17.27 -11.56
C GLY A 19 -7.74 17.22 -12.55
N TYR A 20 -7.55 18.30 -13.31
CA TYR A 20 -6.46 18.44 -14.27
C TYR A 20 -5.07 18.38 -13.62
N ASP A 21 -4.97 18.74 -12.34
CA ASP A 21 -3.77 18.67 -11.52
C ASP A 21 -3.54 17.29 -10.89
N GLY A 22 -4.40 16.31 -11.19
CA GLY A 22 -4.36 14.97 -10.60
C GLY A 22 -5.00 14.88 -9.21
N THR A 23 -5.53 15.97 -8.66
CA THR A 23 -6.23 15.95 -7.36
C THR A 23 -7.58 15.26 -7.51
N THR A 24 -7.92 14.35 -6.60
CA THR A 24 -9.23 13.68 -6.60
C THR A 24 -10.25 14.37 -5.70
N PHE A 25 -11.52 14.33 -6.13
CA PHE A 25 -12.67 14.88 -5.41
C PHE A 25 -13.79 13.85 -5.31
N GLY A 26 -14.59 13.98 -4.24
CA GLY A 26 -15.69 13.06 -3.95
C GLY A 26 -15.28 11.84 -3.14
N SER A 27 -16.29 11.13 -2.64
CA SER A 27 -16.12 9.91 -1.85
C SER A 27 -15.90 8.69 -2.73
N TRP A 28 -15.28 7.65 -2.18
CA TRP A 28 -15.19 6.36 -2.84
C TRP A 28 -16.56 5.69 -2.98
N ASP A 29 -16.92 5.28 -4.19
CA ASP A 29 -18.07 4.39 -4.42
C ASP A 29 -17.65 2.93 -4.22
N LEU A 30 -18.09 2.37 -3.09
CA LEU A 30 -17.76 1.02 -2.67
C LEU A 30 -18.58 -0.09 -3.35
N SER A 31 -19.57 0.23 -4.20
CA SER A 31 -20.52 -0.74 -4.77
C SER A 31 -19.83 -1.87 -5.55
N ASN A 32 -18.82 -1.54 -6.35
CA ASN A 32 -18.05 -2.53 -7.10
C ASN A 32 -17.21 -3.44 -6.19
N ALA A 33 -16.58 -2.86 -5.16
CA ALA A 33 -15.83 -3.63 -4.18
C ALA A 33 -16.75 -4.54 -3.36
N GLU A 34 -17.93 -4.07 -2.95
CA GLU A 34 -18.94 -4.89 -2.28
C GLU A 34 -19.35 -6.10 -3.13
N ALA A 35 -19.64 -5.89 -4.41
CA ALA A 35 -19.98 -6.97 -5.33
C ALA A 35 -18.86 -8.01 -5.43
N LEU A 36 -17.61 -7.58 -5.60
CA LEU A 36 -16.45 -8.47 -5.67
C LEU A 36 -16.25 -9.25 -4.37
N ILE A 37 -16.25 -8.57 -3.22
CA ILE A 37 -16.03 -9.20 -1.92
C ILE A 37 -17.14 -10.23 -1.64
N ARG A 38 -18.41 -9.91 -1.91
CA ARG A 38 -19.52 -10.87 -1.80
C ARG A 38 -19.34 -12.07 -2.72
N TYR A 39 -18.94 -11.84 -3.96
CA TYR A 39 -18.64 -12.92 -4.89
C TYR A 39 -17.54 -13.85 -4.34
N THR A 40 -16.46 -13.30 -3.78
CA THR A 40 -15.38 -14.13 -3.21
C THR A 40 -15.86 -15.02 -2.07
N VAL A 41 -16.64 -14.47 -1.13
CA VAL A 41 -17.20 -15.23 -0.01
C VAL A 41 -18.18 -16.29 -0.49
N ASN A 42 -19.08 -15.94 -1.42
CA ASN A 42 -20.10 -16.86 -1.94
C ASN A 42 -19.50 -18.05 -2.72
N ASN A 43 -18.29 -17.89 -3.27
CA ASN A 43 -17.57 -18.96 -3.98
C ASN A 43 -16.52 -19.67 -3.11
N GLY A 44 -16.43 -19.34 -1.81
CA GLY A 44 -15.48 -19.96 -0.89
C GLY A 44 -14.01 -19.62 -1.15
N TYR A 45 -13.73 -18.52 -1.86
CA TYR A 45 -12.35 -18.07 -2.06
C TYR A 45 -11.82 -17.43 -0.77
N VAL A 46 -10.65 -17.90 -0.33
CA VAL A 46 -9.98 -17.38 0.86
C VAL A 46 -9.11 -16.19 0.47
N ILE A 47 -9.50 -15.01 0.92
CA ILE A 47 -8.71 -13.79 0.82
C ILE A 47 -8.16 -13.47 2.20
N TYR A 48 -6.85 -13.26 2.29
CA TYR A 48 -6.17 -12.94 3.53
C TYR A 48 -6.30 -11.45 3.87
N GLY A 49 -6.29 -10.58 2.86
CA GLY A 49 -6.44 -9.14 3.06
C GLY A 49 -6.99 -8.39 1.85
N TRP A 50 -7.64 -7.28 2.13
CA TRP A 50 -8.11 -6.32 1.13
C TRP A 50 -7.31 -5.03 1.26
N GLU A 51 -6.65 -4.66 0.16
CA GLU A 51 -5.94 -3.38 0.07
C GLU A 51 -6.81 -2.37 -0.69
N LEU A 52 -6.79 -1.11 -0.28
CA LEU A 52 -7.50 -0.06 -0.99
C LEU A 52 -6.50 0.82 -1.73
N GLY A 53 -6.60 0.86 -3.07
CA GLY A 53 -5.81 1.72 -3.96
C GLY A 53 -4.33 1.34 -4.08
N ASN A 54 -3.63 2.10 -4.93
CA ASN A 54 -2.20 1.93 -5.23
C ASN A 54 -1.59 3.27 -5.60
N GLU A 55 -0.53 3.67 -4.90
CA GLU A 55 0.29 4.86 -5.14
C GLU A 55 -0.48 6.18 -5.18
N LEU A 56 -1.49 6.29 -4.31
CA LEU A 56 -2.36 7.47 -4.18
C LEU A 56 -1.98 8.38 -2.99
N SER A 57 -0.96 7.99 -2.20
CA SER A 57 -0.50 8.73 -1.03
C SER A 57 0.40 9.91 -1.39
N GLY A 58 0.39 10.95 -0.55
CA GLY A 58 1.22 12.13 -0.75
C GLY A 58 0.94 12.82 -2.09
N ARG A 59 1.97 12.90 -2.94
CA ARG A 59 1.84 13.45 -4.31
C ARG A 59 1.22 12.45 -5.30
N GLY A 60 1.22 11.16 -4.96
CA GLY A 60 0.75 10.07 -5.79
C GLY A 60 1.48 9.91 -7.13
N ILE A 61 1.12 8.87 -7.88
CA ILE A 61 1.57 8.63 -9.25
C ILE A 61 0.40 8.85 -10.19
N GLY A 62 0.45 9.95 -10.95
CA GLY A 62 -0.63 10.40 -11.84
C GLY A 62 -1.82 11.05 -11.13
N THR A 63 -2.20 10.58 -9.95
CA THR A 63 -3.28 11.15 -9.14
C THR A 63 -3.07 10.92 -7.65
N SER A 64 -3.75 11.69 -6.79
CA SER A 64 -3.64 11.57 -5.34
C SER A 64 -4.99 11.70 -4.64
N VAL A 65 -5.10 11.06 -3.48
CA VAL A 65 -6.25 11.17 -2.58
C VAL A 65 -5.75 11.74 -1.25
N ALA A 66 -6.43 12.76 -0.74
CA ALA A 66 -6.05 13.38 0.54
C ALA A 66 -6.16 12.36 1.69
N ALA A 67 -5.17 12.36 2.60
CA ALA A 67 -5.05 11.37 3.67
C ALA A 67 -6.33 11.18 4.51
N LYS A 68 -7.02 12.29 4.84
CA LYS A 68 -8.29 12.24 5.60
C LYS A 68 -9.41 11.54 4.84
N GLN A 69 -9.51 11.80 3.53
CA GLN A 69 -10.49 11.11 2.69
C GLN A 69 -10.13 9.63 2.60
N TYR A 70 -8.85 9.29 2.36
CA TYR A 70 -8.37 7.91 2.33
C TYR A 70 -8.69 7.13 3.62
N ALA A 71 -8.52 7.78 4.77
CA ALA A 71 -8.88 7.21 6.07
C ALA A 71 -10.37 6.90 6.16
N SER A 72 -11.23 7.84 5.75
CA SER A 72 -12.69 7.65 5.69
C SER A 72 -13.09 6.48 4.78
N ASP A 73 -12.44 6.36 3.62
CA ASP A 73 -12.70 5.27 2.68
C ASP A 73 -12.20 3.92 3.22
N THR A 74 -11.08 3.91 3.93
CA THR A 74 -10.55 2.72 4.64
C THR A 74 -11.49 2.27 5.75
N ILE A 75 -12.05 3.20 6.53
CA ILE A 75 -13.09 2.89 7.54
C ILE A 75 -14.32 2.28 6.87
N SER A 76 -14.73 2.81 5.71
CA SER A 76 -15.84 2.28 4.93
C SER A 76 -15.56 0.85 4.44
N LEU A 77 -14.34 0.58 3.96
CA LEU A 77 -13.89 -0.76 3.58
C LEU A 77 -13.89 -1.72 4.79
N GLN A 78 -13.36 -1.31 5.94
CA GLN A 78 -13.38 -2.12 7.16
C GLN A 78 -14.80 -2.49 7.57
N ASN A 79 -15.72 -1.53 7.57
CA ASN A 79 -17.12 -1.78 7.89
C ASN A 79 -17.77 -2.77 6.91
N LEU A 80 -17.46 -2.63 5.62
CA LEU A 80 -17.93 -3.54 4.58
C LEU A 80 -17.40 -4.96 4.78
N VAL A 81 -16.10 -5.11 5.05
CA VAL A 81 -15.47 -6.40 5.35
C VAL A 81 -16.12 -7.04 6.59
N GLN A 82 -16.28 -6.30 7.69
CA GLN A 82 -16.92 -6.82 8.90
C GLN A 82 -18.35 -7.28 8.65
N LYS A 83 -19.10 -6.54 7.81
CA LYS A 83 -20.48 -6.87 7.44
C LYS A 83 -20.57 -8.13 6.59
N ILE A 84 -19.77 -8.23 5.52
CA ILE A 84 -19.84 -9.35 4.57
C ILE A 84 -19.31 -10.64 5.20
N TYR A 85 -18.20 -10.56 5.94
CA TYR A 85 -17.60 -11.72 6.63
C TYR A 85 -18.21 -11.98 8.00
N ASN A 86 -19.39 -11.44 8.31
CA ASN A 86 -20.06 -11.73 9.58
C ASN A 86 -20.36 -13.23 9.69
N GLY A 87 -19.98 -13.85 10.81
CA GLY A 87 -20.09 -15.30 11.01
C GLY A 87 -19.04 -16.16 10.29
N SER A 88 -18.14 -15.55 9.50
CA SER A 88 -16.99 -16.27 8.94
C SER A 88 -15.99 -16.63 10.04
N GLN A 89 -15.39 -17.82 9.95
CA GLN A 89 -14.38 -18.28 10.92
C GLN A 89 -13.12 -17.40 10.89
N GLU A 90 -12.70 -16.99 9.68
CA GLU A 90 -11.60 -16.07 9.46
C GLU A 90 -12.12 -14.81 8.77
N LYS A 91 -11.58 -13.66 9.17
CA LYS A 91 -11.88 -12.36 8.56
C LYS A 91 -10.60 -11.79 7.94
N PRO A 92 -10.64 -11.34 6.68
CA PRO A 92 -9.49 -10.71 6.06
C PRO A 92 -9.14 -9.41 6.79
N ILE A 93 -7.86 -9.06 6.76
CA ILE A 93 -7.37 -7.76 7.22
C ILE A 93 -7.62 -6.68 6.16
N VAL A 94 -7.68 -5.42 6.60
CA VAL A 94 -7.69 -4.24 5.74
C VAL A 94 -6.32 -3.57 5.83
N LEU A 95 -5.79 -3.24 4.66
CA LEU A 95 -4.47 -2.66 4.50
C LEU A 95 -4.43 -1.54 3.45
N GLY A 96 -3.37 -0.74 3.49
CA GLY A 96 -3.17 0.39 2.58
C GLY A 96 -2.12 1.35 3.13
N PRO A 97 -1.79 2.43 2.40
CA PRO A 97 -2.38 2.85 1.13
C PRO A 97 -1.73 2.25 -0.12
N GLY A 98 -0.74 1.36 0.04
CA GLY A 98 0.03 0.83 -1.09
C GLY A 98 0.77 1.92 -1.84
N GLY A 99 1.50 2.80 -1.14
CA GLY A 99 2.12 3.97 -1.76
C GLY A 99 3.45 4.39 -1.17
N PHE A 100 4.07 5.41 -1.77
CA PHE A 100 5.34 5.95 -1.29
C PHE A 100 5.15 6.73 0.01
N PHE A 101 6.11 6.56 0.92
CA PHE A 101 6.09 7.21 2.23
C PHE A 101 6.13 8.74 2.10
N ASP A 102 5.12 9.39 2.66
CA ASP A 102 5.08 10.82 2.94
C ASP A 102 4.73 11.00 4.41
N ALA A 103 5.63 11.60 5.19
CA ALA A 103 5.52 11.60 6.66
C ALA A 103 4.23 12.25 7.17
N ASN A 104 3.80 13.36 6.56
CA ASN A 104 2.60 14.05 6.98
C ASN A 104 1.35 13.28 6.57
N TRP A 105 1.30 12.81 5.33
CA TRP A 105 0.19 12.03 4.79
C TRP A 105 0.01 10.73 5.59
N PHE A 106 1.08 9.98 5.84
CA PHE A 106 1.03 8.72 6.60
C PHE A 106 0.63 8.96 8.06
N ASN A 107 1.14 10.03 8.69
CA ASN A 107 0.75 10.36 10.07
C ASN A 107 -0.75 10.66 10.19
N VAL A 108 -1.31 11.45 9.25
CA VAL A 108 -2.75 11.71 9.19
C VAL A 108 -3.52 10.42 8.94
N TYR A 109 -3.12 9.63 7.95
CA TYR A 109 -3.81 8.40 7.58
C TYR A 109 -3.87 7.38 8.73
N VAL A 110 -2.74 7.10 9.38
CA VAL A 110 -2.65 6.19 10.54
C VAL A 110 -3.54 6.67 11.69
N THR A 111 -3.52 7.97 11.97
CA THR A 111 -4.25 8.55 13.10
C THR A 111 -5.76 8.48 12.85
N GLU A 112 -6.20 8.93 11.68
CA GLU A 112 -7.63 9.04 11.34
C GLU A 112 -8.26 7.68 11.04
N ALA A 113 -7.50 6.70 10.52
CA ALA A 113 -7.98 5.34 10.26
C ALA A 113 -7.78 4.36 11.44
N SER A 114 -7.40 4.87 12.62
CA SER A 114 -7.11 4.06 13.80
C SER A 114 -8.27 3.14 14.16
N GLY A 115 -7.96 1.86 14.42
CA GLY A 115 -8.95 0.80 14.68
C GLY A 115 -9.60 0.20 13.42
N SER A 116 -9.46 0.84 12.24
CA SER A 116 -9.97 0.31 10.96
C SER A 116 -8.86 -0.17 10.02
N LEU A 117 -7.65 0.38 10.14
CA LEU A 117 -6.47 -0.04 9.39
C LEU A 117 -5.62 -1.03 10.21
N GLN A 118 -5.52 -2.29 9.80
CA GLN A 118 -4.68 -3.27 10.52
C GLN A 118 -3.24 -3.27 10.04
N VAL A 119 -2.99 -2.98 8.76
CA VAL A 119 -1.62 -2.90 8.21
C VAL A 119 -1.47 -1.62 7.40
N ILE A 120 -0.43 -0.84 7.72
CA ILE A 120 0.03 0.24 6.86
C ILE A 120 1.11 -0.28 5.89
N THR A 121 0.89 -0.11 4.60
CA THR A 121 1.80 -0.54 3.53
C THR A 121 2.56 0.63 2.92
N GLN A 122 3.86 0.46 2.68
CA GLN A 122 4.66 1.41 1.91
C GLN A 122 5.40 0.73 0.76
N HIS A 123 5.66 1.48 -0.32
CA HIS A 123 6.42 1.03 -1.50
C HIS A 123 7.89 1.43 -1.41
N ILE A 124 8.80 0.55 -1.87
CA ILE A 124 10.26 0.77 -1.78
C ILE A 124 10.96 0.58 -3.13
N TYR A 125 11.51 1.68 -3.63
CA TYR A 125 12.30 1.75 -4.87
C TYR A 125 13.49 2.71 -4.71
N ASN A 126 14.41 2.38 -3.81
CA ASN A 126 15.52 3.26 -3.40
C ASN A 126 16.72 3.30 -4.36
N LEU A 127 16.77 2.48 -5.42
CA LEU A 127 17.85 2.49 -6.42
C LEU A 127 17.65 3.51 -7.53
N GLY A 128 16.42 3.99 -7.73
CA GLY A 128 16.06 4.91 -8.82
C GLY A 128 15.44 4.19 -10.02
N PRO A 129 15.47 4.81 -11.22
CA PRO A 129 14.82 4.24 -12.39
C PRO A 129 15.61 3.07 -12.98
N GLY A 130 14.92 2.11 -13.58
CA GLY A 130 15.53 1.01 -14.32
C GLY A 130 16.44 1.43 -15.49
N VAL A 131 16.29 2.65 -16.01
CA VAL A 131 17.15 3.17 -17.08
C VAL A 131 18.52 3.65 -16.59
N ASP A 132 18.74 3.72 -15.28
CA ASP A 132 19.98 4.24 -14.71
C ASP A 132 21.17 3.32 -15.05
N ALA A 133 22.19 3.91 -15.66
CA ALA A 133 23.42 3.25 -16.06
C ALA A 133 24.19 2.67 -14.86
N HIS A 134 24.03 3.28 -13.67
CA HIS A 134 24.85 3.05 -12.47
C HIS A 134 24.17 2.21 -11.38
N LEU A 135 23.16 1.41 -11.75
CA LEU A 135 22.44 0.56 -10.78
C LEU A 135 23.38 -0.42 -10.06
N VAL A 136 24.36 -1.00 -10.76
CA VAL A 136 25.31 -1.96 -10.16
C VAL A 136 26.16 -1.28 -9.09
N GLU A 137 26.66 -0.07 -9.35
CA GLU A 137 27.46 0.71 -8.42
C GLU A 137 26.64 1.11 -7.18
N LYS A 138 25.36 1.42 -7.35
CA LYS A 138 24.44 1.69 -6.25
C LYS A 138 24.16 0.45 -5.40
N ILE A 139 23.91 -0.70 -6.03
CA ILE A 139 23.65 -1.98 -5.37
C ILE A 139 24.87 -2.42 -4.54
N LEU A 140 26.08 -2.21 -5.05
CA LEU A 140 27.31 -2.59 -4.36
C LEU A 140 27.82 -1.53 -3.36
N ASN A 141 27.10 -0.41 -3.20
CA ASN A 141 27.48 0.67 -2.29
C ASN A 141 26.65 0.60 -0.99
N PRO A 142 27.24 0.18 0.14
CA PRO A 142 26.49 0.04 1.40
C PRO A 142 25.94 1.38 1.91
N SER A 143 26.69 2.47 1.74
CA SER A 143 26.23 3.81 2.15
C SER A 143 25.02 4.27 1.32
N TYR A 144 24.93 3.85 0.06
CA TYR A 144 23.76 4.12 -0.77
C TYR A 144 22.54 3.32 -0.29
N LEU A 145 22.72 2.02 -0.01
CA LEU A 145 21.66 1.15 0.51
C LEU A 145 21.14 1.62 1.88
N ASP A 146 22.05 2.02 2.79
CA ASP A 146 21.70 2.55 4.11
C ASP A 146 20.80 3.80 4.02
N GLY A 147 20.91 4.58 2.94
CA GLY A 147 20.03 5.72 2.67
C GLY A 147 18.55 5.33 2.56
N GLY A 148 18.24 4.10 2.14
CA GLY A 148 16.88 3.57 2.04
C GLY A 148 16.22 3.30 3.40
N SER A 149 16.96 3.32 4.50
CA SER A 149 16.47 2.94 5.83
C SER A 149 15.61 4.02 6.53
N GLN A 150 15.70 5.28 6.09
CA GLN A 150 15.06 6.40 6.78
C GLN A 150 13.52 6.34 6.79
N PRO A 151 12.82 6.07 5.67
CA PRO A 151 11.35 5.92 5.66
C PRO A 151 10.84 4.85 6.63
N PHE A 152 11.57 3.74 6.81
CA PHE A 152 11.21 2.69 7.76
C PHE A 152 11.25 3.19 9.22
N ARG A 153 12.29 3.95 9.59
CA ARG A 153 12.40 4.55 10.93
C ARG A 153 11.28 5.55 11.16
N ASP A 154 10.96 6.36 10.17
CA ASP A 154 9.95 7.40 10.28
C ASP A 154 8.53 6.82 10.38
N LEU A 155 8.20 5.80 9.58
CA LEU A 155 6.96 5.05 9.71
C LEU A 155 6.86 4.36 11.07
N GLN A 156 7.93 3.73 11.54
CA GLN A 156 7.97 3.12 12.88
C GLN A 156 7.71 4.16 13.97
N ASN A 157 8.28 5.37 13.84
CA ASN A 157 8.05 6.47 14.78
C ASN A 157 6.60 6.96 14.78
N ILE A 158 5.95 7.03 13.61
CA ILE A 158 4.52 7.36 13.50
C ILE A 158 3.67 6.32 14.24
N LEU A 159 3.93 5.03 14.04
CA LEU A 159 3.19 3.95 14.71
C LEU A 159 3.38 3.96 16.22
N LYS A 160 4.62 4.16 16.70
CA LYS A 160 4.93 4.28 18.14
C LYS A 160 4.20 5.45 18.80
N LYS A 161 4.06 6.58 18.11
CA LYS A 161 3.41 7.80 18.63
C LYS A 161 1.89 7.72 18.59
N SER A 162 1.31 7.12 17.55
CA SER A 162 -0.15 7.05 17.37
C SER A 162 -0.85 6.06 18.33
N ARG A 163 -0.10 5.14 18.96
CA ARG A 163 -0.65 4.10 19.86
C ARG A 163 -1.73 3.22 19.21
N THR A 164 -1.75 3.15 17.88
CA THR A 164 -2.59 2.22 17.14
C THR A 164 -2.07 0.78 17.27
N SER A 165 -2.92 -0.20 16.96
CA SER A 165 -2.52 -1.60 16.75
C SER A 165 -2.06 -1.90 15.33
N THR A 166 -2.12 -0.91 14.42
CA THR A 166 -1.64 -1.02 13.04
C THR A 166 -0.16 -1.42 12.99
N VAL A 167 0.17 -2.40 12.16
CA VAL A 167 1.56 -2.82 11.90
C VAL A 167 2.03 -2.33 10.53
N ALA A 168 3.34 -2.15 10.35
CA ALA A 168 3.92 -1.70 9.07
C ALA A 168 4.40 -2.87 8.22
N TRP A 169 4.02 -2.91 6.94
CA TRP A 169 4.56 -3.80 5.91
C TRP A 169 5.17 -3.02 4.75
N VAL A 170 6.09 -3.67 4.03
CA VAL A 170 6.43 -3.27 2.67
C VAL A 170 5.43 -3.97 1.74
N GLY A 171 4.55 -3.19 1.10
CA GLY A 171 3.49 -3.72 0.24
C GLY A 171 3.99 -4.06 -1.17
N GLU A 172 4.95 -3.29 -1.66
CA GLU A 172 5.58 -3.46 -2.97
C GLU A 172 7.04 -3.01 -2.88
N ALA A 173 7.96 -3.76 -3.50
CA ALA A 173 9.35 -3.35 -3.62
C ALA A 173 10.01 -4.01 -4.83
N GLY A 174 10.95 -3.30 -5.44
CA GLY A 174 11.73 -3.84 -6.56
C GLY A 174 13.08 -3.18 -6.76
N GLY A 175 13.52 -2.35 -5.81
CA GLY A 175 14.80 -1.65 -5.83
C GLY A 175 14.84 -0.53 -6.86
N ALA A 176 14.74 -0.88 -8.15
CA ALA A 176 14.64 0.05 -9.25
C ALA A 176 13.23 0.06 -9.86
N TYR A 177 12.61 1.25 -9.94
CA TYR A 177 11.27 1.42 -10.51
C TYR A 177 11.31 1.37 -12.06
N ASN A 178 10.14 1.43 -12.71
CA ASN A 178 9.99 1.26 -14.16
C ASN A 178 10.48 -0.12 -14.66
N SER A 179 10.09 -1.19 -13.94
CA SER A 179 10.39 -2.60 -14.29
C SER A 179 11.86 -3.02 -14.14
N GLY A 180 12.67 -2.23 -13.44
CA GLY A 180 14.09 -2.54 -13.23
C GLY A 180 14.91 -2.52 -14.53
N ARG A 181 16.02 -3.27 -14.54
CA ARG A 181 16.97 -3.29 -15.65
C ARG A 181 17.43 -4.71 -15.98
N ASN A 182 17.23 -5.11 -17.22
CA ASN A 182 17.72 -6.39 -17.71
C ASN A 182 19.25 -6.50 -17.52
N LEU A 183 19.72 -7.69 -17.16
CA LEU A 183 21.10 -8.00 -16.78
C LEU A 183 21.58 -7.33 -15.47
N VAL A 184 20.68 -6.66 -14.74
CA VAL A 184 20.95 -6.12 -13.40
C VAL A 184 19.94 -6.63 -12.40
N THR A 185 18.67 -6.19 -12.45
CA THR A 185 17.64 -6.54 -11.43
C THR A 185 17.11 -7.97 -11.56
N ASN A 186 17.47 -8.67 -12.63
CA ASN A 186 17.23 -10.11 -12.82
C ASN A 186 18.54 -10.93 -12.80
N ALA A 187 19.62 -10.38 -12.28
CA ALA A 187 20.93 -11.02 -12.17
C ALA A 187 21.37 -11.19 -10.71
N PHE A 188 22.41 -12.00 -10.49
CA PHE A 188 22.93 -12.32 -9.14
C PHE A 188 23.28 -11.07 -8.33
N VAL A 189 23.82 -10.03 -8.97
CA VAL A 189 24.20 -8.78 -8.31
C VAL A 189 23.02 -8.15 -7.57
N PHE A 190 21.78 -8.36 -8.03
CA PHE A 190 20.62 -7.79 -7.37
C PHE A 190 20.35 -8.37 -5.98
N GLY A 191 20.88 -9.55 -5.65
CA GLY A 191 20.72 -10.15 -4.33
C GLY A 191 21.46 -9.42 -3.19
N PHE A 192 22.24 -8.38 -3.50
CA PHE A 192 22.83 -7.48 -2.49
C PHE A 192 21.88 -6.36 -2.05
N TRP A 193 20.83 -6.05 -2.83
CA TRP A 193 19.74 -5.16 -2.43
C TRP A 193 18.67 -5.97 -1.67
#